data_AF-A0A9E4JCA7-F1
#
_entry.id   AF-A0A9E4JCA7-F1
#
_cell.length_a   1.000
_cell.length_b   1.000
_cell.length_c   1.000
_cell.angle_alpha   90.00
_cell.angle_beta   90.00
_cell.angle_gamma   90.00
#
_symmetry.space_group_name_H-M   'P 1'
#
loop_
_entity.id
_entity.type
_entity.pdbx_description
1 polymer ?
#
loop_
_entity_poly.entity_id
_entity_poly.type
_entity_poly.pdbx_seq_one_letter_code
_entity_poly.pdbx_strand_id
1 'polypeptide(L)'
;MSFVGYQKIYSVDELKELLTQNANSNSYYFLRWVDKVSGIVEELPSDFEQNPSPEGQMFNSKLELRWKQKGSGYEVLLLTEGDSLPDKWEKTIENDCEWETEVRDAYLYQPTVTRFPNRFKYPDNFNPDNFKIAQRYFKNKRTSTVHFIALTIQEK
;
A
#
# COMPACT_ATOMS: atom_id res chain seq x y z
N MET A 1 16.06 -3.39 8.92
CA MET A 1 15.24 -2.63 9.89
C MET A 1 13.92 -2.29 9.23
N SER A 2 12.97 -1.71 9.96
CA SER A 2 11.65 -1.37 9.43
C SER A 2 11.34 0.09 9.73
N PHE A 3 10.67 0.76 8.80
CA PHE A 3 10.43 2.20 8.89
C PHE A 3 9.01 2.53 8.51
N VAL A 4 8.45 3.51 9.24
CA VAL A 4 7.18 4.13 8.93
C VAL A 4 7.41 5.61 8.67
N GLY A 5 7.27 5.99 7.40
CA GLY A 5 7.45 7.34 6.91
C GLY A 5 6.13 8.04 6.65
N TYR A 6 6.12 9.36 6.75
CA TYR A 6 5.01 10.21 6.36
C TYR A 6 5.46 11.35 5.46
N GLN A 7 4.62 11.70 4.49
CA GLN A 7 4.83 12.85 3.63
C GLN A 7 3.49 13.48 3.25
N LYS A 8 3.46 14.81 3.18
CA LYS A 8 2.39 15.56 2.51
C LYS A 8 2.80 15.87 1.08
N ILE A 9 1.88 15.64 0.15
CA ILE A 9 2.03 16.00 -1.26
C ILE A 9 0.84 16.88 -1.66
N TYR A 10 1.06 17.78 -2.61
CA TYR A 10 0.14 18.89 -2.90
C TYR A 10 -0.55 18.76 -4.26
N SER A 11 -0.22 17.74 -5.05
CA SER A 11 -0.82 17.49 -6.35
C SER A 11 -0.96 16.00 -6.67
N VAL A 12 -1.79 15.70 -7.67
CA VAL A 12 -1.95 14.35 -8.23
C VAL A 12 -0.69 13.91 -8.98
N ASP A 13 -0.01 14.84 -9.64
CA ASP A 13 1.23 14.57 -10.37
C ASP A 13 2.34 14.11 -9.41
N GLU A 14 2.49 14.80 -8.27
CA GLU A 14 3.42 14.39 -7.21
C GLU A 14 3.08 13.00 -6.66
N LEU A 15 1.79 12.66 -6.52
CA LEU A 15 1.38 11.32 -6.09
C LEU A 15 1.78 10.29 -7.12
N LYS A 16 1.46 10.53 -8.39
CA LYS A 16 1.77 9.62 -9.49
C LYS A 16 3.28 9.42 -9.65
N GLU A 17 4.07 10.48 -9.51
CA GLU A 17 5.53 10.42 -9.53
C GLU A 17 6.04 9.56 -8.36
N LEU A 18 5.55 9.80 -7.14
CA LEU A 18 5.94 9.04 -5.95
C LEU A 18 5.60 7.55 -6.10
N LEU A 19 4.41 7.22 -6.59
CA LEU A 19 3.99 5.85 -6.85
C LEU A 19 4.90 5.20 -7.90
N THR A 20 5.20 5.91 -8.98
CA THR A 20 6.05 5.42 -10.08
C THR A 20 7.48 5.17 -9.62
N GLN A 21 8.06 6.06 -8.83
CA GLN A 21 9.42 5.93 -8.28
C GLN A 21 9.60 4.70 -7.37
N ASN A 22 8.52 4.29 -6.70
CA ASN A 22 8.53 3.16 -5.76
C ASN A 22 7.97 1.86 -6.37
N ALA A 23 7.42 1.92 -7.58
CA ALA A 23 6.89 0.77 -8.28
C ALA A 23 8.00 -0.08 -8.92
N ASN A 24 7.73 -1.36 -9.05
CA ASN A 24 8.52 -2.34 -9.78
C ASN A 24 7.59 -3.31 -10.52
N SER A 25 8.15 -4.30 -11.21
CA SER A 25 7.37 -5.28 -12.00
C SER A 25 6.39 -6.14 -11.19
N ASN A 26 6.48 -6.14 -9.86
CA ASN A 26 5.62 -6.89 -8.95
C ASN A 26 4.88 -5.95 -7.98
N SER A 27 4.51 -4.76 -8.47
CA SER A 27 3.77 -3.75 -7.72
C SER A 27 2.31 -3.75 -8.14
N TYR A 28 1.44 -3.58 -7.14
CA TYR A 28 0.00 -3.67 -7.32
C TYR A 28 -0.68 -2.51 -6.61
N TYR A 29 -1.84 -2.15 -7.10
CA TYR A 29 -2.63 -1.03 -6.63
C TYR A 29 -3.99 -1.51 -6.17
N PHE A 30 -4.47 -0.89 -5.09
CA PHE A 30 -5.85 -0.98 -4.65
C PHE A 30 -6.38 0.43 -4.40
N LEU A 31 -7.29 0.86 -5.27
CA LEU A 31 -7.85 2.20 -5.34
C LEU A 31 -9.27 2.21 -4.81
N ARG A 32 -9.62 3.24 -4.04
CA ARG A 32 -10.94 3.40 -3.42
C ARG A 32 -11.48 4.81 -3.61
N TRP A 33 -12.68 4.85 -4.16
CA TRP A 33 -13.57 6.02 -4.21
C TRP A 33 -14.73 5.82 -3.24
N VAL A 34 -15.59 6.84 -3.12
CA VAL A 34 -16.77 6.78 -2.23
C VAL A 34 -17.76 5.70 -2.66
N ASP A 35 -17.85 5.45 -3.96
CA ASP A 35 -18.87 4.61 -4.60
C ASP A 35 -18.32 3.30 -5.21
N LYS A 36 -16.98 3.16 -5.31
CA LYS A 36 -16.36 2.00 -5.96
C LYS A 36 -14.94 1.73 -5.44
N VAL A 37 -14.47 0.52 -5.73
CA VAL A 37 -13.07 0.10 -5.56
C VAL A 37 -12.54 -0.50 -6.85
N SER A 38 -11.24 -0.41 -7.10
CA SER A 38 -10.62 -1.00 -8.31
C SER A 38 -10.54 -2.52 -8.28
N GLY A 39 -10.52 -3.13 -7.08
CA GLY A 39 -9.89 -4.44 -6.90
C GLY A 39 -8.37 -4.31 -6.90
N ILE A 40 -7.64 -5.42 -7.00
CA ILE A 40 -6.18 -5.41 -7.13
C ILE A 40 -5.83 -5.32 -8.62
N VAL A 41 -5.11 -4.27 -9.01
CA VAL A 41 -4.70 -4.00 -10.40
C VAL A 41 -3.19 -3.80 -10.49
N GLU A 42 -2.60 -4.15 -11.63
CA GLU A 42 -1.14 -4.06 -11.89
C GLU A 42 -0.72 -2.65 -12.33
N GLU A 43 -1.66 -1.88 -12.89
CA GLU A 43 -1.41 -0.54 -13.43
C GLU A 43 -2.41 0.46 -12.86
N LEU A 44 -1.97 1.72 -12.72
CA LEU A 44 -2.89 2.82 -12.45
C LEU A 44 -3.82 3.01 -13.67
N PRO A 45 -5.10 3.35 -13.47
CA PRO A 45 -6.02 3.68 -14.55
C PRO A 45 -5.46 4.79 -15.44
N SER A 46 -5.74 4.72 -16.75
CA SER A 46 -5.28 5.74 -17.71
C SER A 46 -5.85 7.14 -17.42
N ASP A 47 -7.01 7.21 -16.75
CA ASP A 47 -7.67 8.44 -16.31
C ASP A 47 -7.27 8.88 -14.89
N PHE A 48 -6.25 8.27 -14.26
CA PHE A 48 -5.90 8.53 -12.86
C PHE A 48 -5.57 10.01 -12.57
N GLU A 49 -4.98 10.75 -13.52
CA GLU A 49 -4.70 12.18 -13.34
C GLU A 49 -5.98 13.02 -13.30
N GLN A 50 -6.98 12.66 -14.11
CA GLN A 50 -8.26 13.37 -14.19
C GLN A 50 -9.24 12.92 -13.10
N ASN A 51 -9.12 11.67 -12.65
CA ASN A 51 -9.99 11.03 -11.68
C ASN A 51 -9.18 10.24 -10.63
N PRO A 52 -8.34 10.93 -9.84
CA PRO A 52 -7.49 10.26 -8.87
C PRO A 52 -8.33 9.61 -7.78
N SER A 53 -7.84 8.48 -7.29
CA SER A 53 -8.49 7.80 -6.16
C SER A 53 -8.26 8.60 -4.88
N PRO A 54 -9.32 9.03 -4.15
CA PRO A 54 -9.17 9.76 -2.89
C PRO A 54 -8.40 8.98 -1.84
N GLU A 55 -8.59 7.66 -1.79
CA GLU A 55 -7.81 6.77 -0.94
C GLU A 55 -7.27 5.61 -1.76
N GLY A 56 -6.08 5.12 -1.41
CA GLY A 56 -5.55 3.96 -2.06
C GLY A 56 -4.24 3.49 -1.46
N GLN A 57 -3.76 2.40 -2.01
CA GLN A 57 -2.51 1.79 -1.62
C GLN A 57 -1.81 1.19 -2.84
N MET A 58 -0.50 1.35 -2.89
CA MET A 58 0.40 0.63 -3.76
C MET A 58 1.27 -0.27 -2.88
N PHE A 59 1.43 -1.52 -3.26
CA PHE A 59 2.19 -2.47 -2.48
C PHE A 59 2.96 -3.44 -3.37
N ASN A 60 4.09 -3.88 -2.83
CA ASN A 60 4.91 -4.96 -3.40
C ASN A 60 5.51 -5.78 -2.25
N SER A 61 6.53 -6.57 -2.53
CA SER A 61 7.23 -7.36 -1.52
C SER A 61 8.00 -6.52 -0.50
N LYS A 62 8.47 -5.34 -0.88
CA LYS A 62 9.37 -4.49 -0.07
C LYS A 62 8.62 -3.44 0.74
N LEU A 63 7.60 -2.82 0.16
CA LEU A 63 6.91 -1.69 0.78
C LEU A 63 5.41 -1.65 0.48
N GLU A 64 4.70 -0.87 1.29
CA GLU A 64 3.39 -0.32 0.98
C GLU A 64 3.46 1.22 1.05
N LEU A 65 2.94 1.89 0.02
CA LEU A 65 2.52 3.28 0.05
C LEU A 65 1.01 3.34 0.22
N ARG A 66 0.53 4.10 1.21
CA ARG A 66 -0.91 4.32 1.44
C ARG A 66 -1.19 5.81 1.45
N TRP A 67 -2.18 6.25 0.67
CA TRP A 67 -2.54 7.65 0.62
C TRP A 67 -4.00 7.92 0.95
N LYS A 68 -4.24 9.14 1.42
CA LYS A 68 -5.58 9.70 1.63
C LYS A 68 -5.61 11.17 1.25
N GLN A 69 -6.60 11.56 0.46
CA GLN A 69 -6.81 12.94 0.05
C GLN A 69 -7.17 13.81 1.25
N LYS A 70 -6.51 14.97 1.34
CA LYS A 70 -6.71 15.98 2.38
C LYS A 70 -6.68 17.37 1.75
N GLY A 71 -7.84 18.01 1.69
CA GLY A 71 -7.97 19.27 0.95
C GLY A 71 -7.63 19.07 -0.52
N SER A 72 -6.73 19.89 -1.06
CA SER A 72 -6.26 19.79 -2.45
C SER A 72 -5.13 18.77 -2.66
N GLY A 73 -4.54 18.23 -1.59
CA GLY A 73 -3.39 17.32 -1.66
C GLY A 73 -3.67 15.95 -1.06
N TYR A 74 -2.60 15.24 -0.70
CA TYR A 74 -2.66 13.93 -0.08
C TYR A 74 -1.70 13.82 1.11
N GLU A 75 -2.11 13.04 2.08
CA GLU A 75 -1.24 12.50 3.11
C GLU A 75 -0.83 11.09 2.70
N VAL A 76 0.47 10.81 2.67
CA VAL A 76 1.04 9.54 2.26
C VAL A 76 1.81 8.92 3.41
N LEU A 77 1.56 7.63 3.64
CA LEU A 77 2.27 6.78 4.58
C LEU A 77 3.13 5.79 3.80
N LEU A 78 4.40 5.67 4.17
CA LEU A 78 5.31 4.64 3.69
C LEU A 78 5.54 3.60 4.79
N LEU A 79 5.30 2.34 4.46
CA LEU A 79 5.56 1.18 5.31
C LEU A 79 6.60 0.31 4.61
N THR A 80 7.87 0.37 5.02
CA THR A 80 8.97 -0.28 4.31
C THR A 80 9.90 -1.04 5.25
N GLU A 81 10.54 -2.08 4.71
CA GLU A 81 11.76 -2.66 5.26
C GLU A 81 12.97 -2.02 4.58
N GLY A 82 14.09 -1.87 5.30
CA GLY A 82 15.32 -1.27 4.78
C GLY A 82 16.33 -0.93 5.88
N ASP A 83 17.38 -0.20 5.49
CA ASP A 83 18.44 0.25 6.40
C ASP A 83 18.22 1.66 6.93
N SER A 84 17.52 2.50 6.16
CA SER A 84 17.14 3.85 6.55
C SER A 84 15.81 4.27 5.91
N LEU A 85 15.17 5.27 6.52
CA LEU A 85 14.07 6.00 5.91
C LEU A 85 14.65 6.94 4.83
N PRO A 86 14.06 7.05 3.63
CA PRO A 86 14.60 7.93 2.60
C PRO A 86 14.46 9.42 2.97
N ASP A 87 15.40 10.26 2.52
CA ASP A 87 15.59 11.66 2.97
C ASP A 87 14.37 12.59 2.86
N LYS A 88 13.37 12.23 2.05
CA LYS A 88 12.14 13.03 1.85
C LYS A 88 10.99 12.69 2.80
N TRP A 89 11.18 11.70 3.67
CA TRP A 89 10.12 11.20 4.55
C TRP A 89 10.35 11.63 5.99
N GLU A 90 9.28 12.08 6.64
CA GLU A 90 9.25 12.37 8.06
C GLU A 90 8.99 11.08 8.85
N LYS A 91 9.60 10.92 10.03
CA LYS A 91 9.26 9.82 10.94
C LYS A 91 7.84 10.01 11.49
N THR A 92 7.09 8.92 11.61
CA THR A 92 5.73 8.93 12.20
C THR A 92 5.73 8.69 13.70
N ILE A 93 4.58 9.01 14.34
CA ILE A 93 4.04 8.72 15.70
C ILE A 93 5.00 8.85 16.91
N GLU A 94 6.27 8.46 16.81
CA GLU A 94 7.28 8.60 17.85
C GLU A 94 8.68 8.70 17.20
N ASN A 95 9.39 9.82 17.40
CA ASN A 95 10.77 10.01 16.89
C ASN A 95 11.75 8.90 17.33
N ASP A 96 11.42 8.25 18.45
CA ASP A 96 12.21 7.22 19.13
C ASP A 96 11.58 5.81 19.03
N CYS A 97 10.56 5.61 18.20
CA CYS A 97 9.98 4.27 18.03
C CYS A 97 10.88 3.41 17.14
N GLU A 98 11.44 2.35 17.74
CA GLU A 98 12.03 1.24 17.01
C GLU A 98 10.94 0.30 16.50
N TRP A 99 10.85 0.16 15.19
CA TRP A 99 9.90 -0.76 14.56
C TRP A 99 10.49 -2.17 14.48
N GLU A 100 9.71 -3.16 14.90
CA GLU A 100 9.90 -4.55 14.53
C GLU A 100 8.78 -4.98 13.57
N THR A 101 9.08 -5.85 12.61
CA THR A 101 8.09 -6.39 11.68
C THR A 101 7.83 -7.87 11.90
N GLU A 102 6.58 -8.27 11.66
CA GLU A 102 6.17 -9.67 11.64
C GLU A 102 5.29 -9.89 10.41
N VAL A 103 5.65 -10.87 9.59
CA VAL A 103 4.91 -11.21 8.36
C VAL A 103 3.97 -12.37 8.66
N ARG A 104 2.72 -12.24 8.21
CA ARG A 104 1.70 -13.29 8.29
C ARG A 104 1.04 -13.50 6.94
N ASP A 105 0.71 -14.75 6.63
CA ASP A 105 -0.04 -15.08 5.43
C ASP A 105 -1.39 -14.36 5.43
N ALA A 106 -1.79 -13.88 4.25
CA ALA A 106 -3.10 -13.30 4.03
C ALA A 106 -3.81 -14.07 2.90
N TYR A 107 -5.14 -14.07 2.95
CA TYR A 107 -5.95 -14.80 1.99
C TYR A 107 -6.90 -13.85 1.28
N LEU A 108 -6.90 -13.95 -0.04
CA LEU A 108 -7.90 -13.29 -0.86
C LEU A 108 -9.15 -14.15 -0.95
N TYR A 109 -10.30 -13.49 -1.12
CA TYR A 109 -11.50 -14.21 -1.51
C TYR A 109 -11.30 -14.89 -2.86
N GLN A 110 -11.97 -16.02 -3.08
CA GLN A 110 -11.99 -16.64 -4.40
C GLN A 110 -12.82 -15.75 -5.36
N PRO A 111 -12.43 -15.66 -6.65
CA PRO A 111 -13.18 -14.87 -7.64
C PRO A 111 -14.65 -15.30 -7.81
N THR A 112 -14.98 -16.52 -7.40
CA THR A 112 -16.33 -17.12 -7.46
C THR A 112 -17.26 -16.63 -6.35
N VAL A 113 -16.75 -15.96 -5.31
CA VAL A 113 -17.56 -15.53 -4.16
C VAL A 113 -18.23 -14.18 -4.43
N THR A 114 -19.55 -14.11 -4.26
CA THR A 114 -20.38 -12.93 -4.50
C THR A 114 -20.52 -12.03 -3.25
N ARG A 115 -19.40 -11.66 -2.60
CA ARG A 115 -19.44 -10.73 -1.43
C ARG A 115 -19.58 -9.26 -1.80
N PHE A 116 -19.25 -8.89 -3.04
CA PHE A 116 -19.30 -7.52 -3.53
C PHE A 116 -20.37 -7.40 -4.62
N PRO A 117 -21.17 -6.31 -4.63
CA PRO A 117 -22.18 -6.08 -5.68
C PRO A 117 -21.57 -6.10 -7.09
N ASN A 118 -20.40 -5.49 -7.24
CA ASN A 118 -19.54 -5.63 -8.41
C ASN A 118 -18.42 -6.61 -8.07
N ARG A 119 -18.12 -7.57 -8.96
CA ARG A 119 -17.07 -8.55 -8.73
C ARG A 119 -15.74 -7.86 -8.41
N PHE A 120 -15.03 -8.38 -7.41
CA PHE A 120 -13.69 -7.92 -7.09
C PHE A 120 -12.75 -8.27 -8.25
N LYS A 121 -12.00 -7.28 -8.76
CA LYS A 121 -11.03 -7.51 -9.82
C LYS A 121 -9.72 -8.01 -9.22
N TYR A 122 -9.12 -8.97 -9.91
CA TYR A 122 -7.81 -9.53 -9.60
C TYR A 122 -6.87 -9.27 -10.79
N PRO A 123 -5.54 -9.31 -10.58
CA PRO A 123 -4.58 -9.26 -11.68
C PRO A 123 -4.87 -10.32 -12.74
N ASP A 124 -4.52 -10.06 -14.01
CA ASP A 124 -4.85 -10.97 -15.11
C ASP A 124 -4.18 -12.34 -14.94
N ASN A 125 -3.00 -12.37 -14.33
CA ASN A 125 -2.25 -13.58 -14.00
C ASN A 125 -2.57 -14.13 -12.59
N PHE A 126 -3.69 -13.73 -12.00
CA PHE A 126 -4.09 -14.20 -10.68
C PHE A 126 -4.35 -15.70 -10.68
N ASN A 127 -3.42 -16.42 -10.07
CA ASN A 127 -3.59 -17.80 -9.67
C ASN A 127 -3.45 -17.85 -8.15
N PRO A 128 -4.45 -18.32 -7.39
CA PRO A 128 -4.38 -18.44 -5.93
C PRO A 128 -3.12 -19.17 -5.41
N ASP A 129 -2.58 -20.09 -6.19
CA ASP A 129 -1.38 -20.85 -5.85
C ASP A 129 -0.08 -20.04 -6.07
N ASN A 130 -0.11 -19.04 -6.96
CA ASN A 130 1.07 -18.24 -7.34
C ASN A 130 1.03 -16.79 -6.84
N PHE A 131 -0.15 -16.26 -6.51
CA PHE A 131 -0.35 -14.90 -6.02
C PHE A 131 -0.57 -14.92 -4.51
N LYS A 132 0.55 -15.05 -3.77
CA LYS A 132 0.54 -15.10 -2.31
C LYS A 132 0.66 -13.70 -1.74
N ILE A 133 -0.43 -13.21 -1.18
CA ILE A 133 -0.41 -11.96 -0.41
C ILE A 133 -0.06 -12.25 1.05
N ALA A 134 0.52 -11.25 1.71
CA ALA A 134 0.83 -11.29 3.12
C ALA A 134 0.48 -9.97 3.78
N GLN A 135 0.50 -9.98 5.10
CA GLN A 135 0.39 -8.82 5.96
C GLN A 135 1.68 -8.66 6.74
N ARG A 136 2.31 -7.49 6.65
CA ARG A 136 3.46 -7.11 7.47
C ARG A 136 3.00 -6.18 8.58
N TYR A 137 3.10 -6.65 9.81
CA TYR A 137 2.70 -5.95 11.02
C TYR A 137 3.87 -5.10 11.49
N PHE A 138 3.69 -3.79 11.62
CA PHE A 138 4.67 -2.85 12.17
C PHE A 138 4.35 -2.63 13.64
N LYS A 139 5.20 -3.20 14.50
CA LYS A 139 5.04 -3.16 15.94
C LYS A 139 6.07 -2.22 16.56
N ASN A 140 5.65 -1.47 17.57
CA ASN A 140 6.58 -0.78 18.45
C ASN A 140 7.33 -1.84 19.27
N LYS A 141 8.64 -1.98 19.07
CA LYS A 141 9.47 -3.01 19.69
C LYS A 141 9.44 -2.99 21.21
N ARG A 142 9.26 -1.81 21.83
CA ARG A 142 9.23 -1.67 23.29
C ARG A 142 7.90 -2.12 23.89
N THR A 143 6.78 -1.83 23.22
CA THR A 143 5.43 -2.07 23.76
C THR A 143 4.73 -3.27 23.14
N SER A 144 5.32 -3.87 22.10
CA SER A 144 4.71 -4.91 21.25
C SER A 144 3.37 -4.51 20.63
N THR A 145 3.05 -3.22 20.62
CA THR A 145 1.79 -2.70 20.06
C THR A 145 1.89 -2.63 18.54
N VAL A 146 0.93 -3.23 17.84
CA VAL A 146 0.79 -3.09 16.38
C VAL A 146 0.18 -1.72 16.09
N HIS A 147 0.90 -0.88 15.35
CA HIS A 147 0.38 0.42 14.91
C HIS A 147 -0.09 0.39 13.46
N PHE A 148 0.61 -0.36 12.60
CA PHE A 148 0.30 -0.45 11.19
C PHE A 148 0.37 -1.88 10.69
N ILE A 149 -0.42 -2.16 9.66
CA ILE A 149 -0.40 -3.42 8.92
C ILE A 149 -0.31 -3.03 7.44
N ALA A 150 0.77 -3.44 6.79
CA ALA A 150 0.96 -3.30 5.35
C ALA A 150 0.49 -4.58 4.65
N LEU A 151 -0.22 -4.44 3.54
CA LEU A 151 -0.41 -5.49 2.56
C LEU A 151 0.88 -5.64 1.75
N THR A 152 1.32 -6.87 1.54
CA THR A 152 2.55 -7.18 0.79
C THR A 152 2.34 -8.41 -0.08
N ILE A 153 3.33 -8.70 -0.91
CA ILE A 153 3.39 -9.92 -1.71
C ILE A 153 4.56 -10.76 -1.24
N GLN A 154 4.34 -12.06 -1.10
CA GLN A 154 5.42 -12.99 -0.83
C GLN A 154 6.19 -13.22 -2.14
N GLU A 155 7.48 -12.89 -2.14
CA GLU A 155 8.36 -13.34 -3.21
C GLU A 155 8.45 -14.87 -3.17
N LYS A 156 8.55 -15.49 -4.36
CA LYS A 156 8.73 -16.93 -4.50
C LYS A 156 10.09 -17.39 -4.01
#